data_AF-A0A2C9VQW4-F1
#
_entry.id   AF-A0A2C9VQW4-F1
#
_cell.length_a   1.000
_cell.length_b   1.000
_cell.length_c   1.000
_cell.angle_alpha   90.00
_cell.angle_beta   90.00
_cell.angle_gamma   90.00
#
_symmetry.space_group_name_H-M   'P 1'
#
loop_
_entity.id
_entity.type
_entity.pdbx_description
1 polymer ?
#
loop_
_entity_poly.entity_id
_entity_poly.type
_entity_poly.pdbx_seq_one_letter_code
_entity_poly.pdbx_strand_id
1 'polypeptide(L)'
;MSQDSFASEASTATSTVPSHKPSQSSLTDYSEKIQSAIQSLSSFTTIPPSLISSQDPAFSLLHDPHVSSQISSLLRHPDSGAGDNNLCRWFYDTFQSTSPQLQLVVLRFLPIIAGLYLSRVPLRKPLAGFEAVLLALYAHETTSRNGQAITVNIPDLSISSVYHETKESSRNNSTDLNLAVISPSLEPHGTVRSTRRARIVGVALELYFSKISLIPVGSKIDFCKFCEVWAGQDGDMYKEIEGEAGDGGGGGEEKGKKERRIPLPWELLQPALRILGHCLLGPQKDKELWDATCAAIRSLYARSLHDVNPKAILATGSLLRLSKIGMNSQNEIDYTEISMSNVISL
;
A
#
# COMPACT_ATOMS: atom_id res chain seq x y z
N MET A 1 -81.16 7.50 17.18
CA MET A 1 -80.87 7.93 15.80
C MET A 1 -79.39 8.27 15.75
N SER A 2 -78.68 7.41 15.02
CA SER A 2 -77.30 7.41 14.51
C SER A 2 -76.14 7.96 15.36
N GLN A 3 -75.23 7.03 15.64
CA GLN A 3 -73.89 7.17 16.19
C GLN A 3 -72.95 7.86 15.19
N ASP A 4 -72.02 8.68 15.67
CA ASP A 4 -70.75 8.95 14.98
C ASP A 4 -69.65 9.08 16.04
N SER A 5 -68.68 8.18 15.95
CA SER A 5 -67.51 8.04 16.81
C SER A 5 -66.27 8.19 15.94
N PHE A 6 -65.56 9.30 16.09
CA PHE A 6 -64.23 9.52 15.51
C PHE A 6 -63.18 9.45 16.63
N ALA A 7 -62.49 8.31 16.70
CA ALA A 7 -61.27 8.14 17.49
C ALA A 7 -60.08 8.23 16.54
N SER A 8 -59.13 9.13 16.86
CA SER A 8 -57.95 9.43 16.07
C SER A 8 -56.84 8.39 16.33
N GLU A 9 -56.39 7.71 15.28
CA GLU A 9 -55.17 6.90 15.26
C GLU A 9 -53.94 7.81 15.09
N ALA A 10 -52.87 7.53 15.84
CA ALA A 10 -51.54 8.07 15.58
C ALA A 10 -50.56 6.88 15.45
N SER A 11 -50.17 6.61 14.20
CA SER A 11 -49.38 5.46 13.78
C SER A 11 -47.90 5.59 14.12
N THR A 12 -47.36 4.50 14.69
CA THR A 12 -45.93 4.20 14.84
C THR A 12 -45.31 3.95 13.47
N ALA A 13 -44.36 4.78 13.05
CA ALA A 13 -43.60 4.60 11.81
C ALA A 13 -42.33 3.76 12.07
N THR A 14 -42.33 2.52 11.57
CA THR A 14 -41.17 1.62 11.55
C THR A 14 -40.23 2.02 10.42
N SER A 15 -38.99 2.37 10.75
CA SER A 15 -37.95 2.75 9.79
C SER A 15 -37.39 1.51 9.08
N THR A 16 -37.73 1.31 7.80
CA THR A 16 -37.17 0.27 6.94
C THR A 16 -35.85 0.72 6.31
N VAL A 17 -34.78 -0.05 6.56
CA VAL A 17 -33.47 0.09 5.90
C VAL A 17 -33.55 -0.46 4.47
N PRO A 18 -33.13 0.28 3.42
CA PRO A 18 -33.09 -0.26 2.07
C PRO A 18 -31.81 -1.09 1.85
N SER A 19 -32.01 -2.38 1.62
CA SER A 19 -31.00 -3.31 1.08
C SER A 19 -30.84 -3.07 -0.42
N HIS A 20 -29.72 -2.46 -0.83
CA HIS A 20 -29.37 -2.31 -2.25
C HIS A 20 -28.71 -3.59 -2.77
N LYS A 21 -29.45 -4.40 -3.53
CA LYS A 21 -28.85 -5.35 -4.49
C LYS A 21 -28.44 -4.58 -5.77
N PRO A 22 -27.23 -4.78 -6.31
CA PRO A 22 -26.83 -4.14 -7.56
C PRO A 22 -27.64 -4.70 -8.73
N SER A 23 -28.14 -3.82 -9.59
CA SER A 23 -28.92 -4.14 -10.79
C SER A 23 -28.06 -4.82 -11.85
N GLN A 24 -28.65 -5.74 -12.64
CA GLN A 24 -27.96 -6.50 -13.69
C GLN A 24 -27.25 -5.62 -14.75
N SER A 25 -27.71 -4.39 -14.96
CA SER A 25 -27.09 -3.42 -15.88
C SER A 25 -25.72 -2.90 -15.43
N SER A 26 -25.45 -2.79 -14.12
CA SER A 26 -24.15 -2.33 -13.65
C SER A 26 -23.07 -3.40 -13.84
N LEU A 27 -23.45 -4.68 -13.76
CA LEU A 27 -22.52 -5.81 -13.89
C LEU A 27 -22.00 -5.96 -15.33
N THR A 28 -22.85 -5.71 -16.33
CA THR A 28 -22.45 -5.74 -17.75
C THR A 28 -21.49 -4.61 -18.08
N ASP A 29 -21.75 -3.39 -17.60
CA ASP A 29 -20.89 -2.22 -17.82
C ASP A 29 -19.48 -2.39 -17.22
N TYR A 30 -19.36 -3.06 -16.06
CA TYR A 30 -18.05 -3.36 -15.47
C TYR A 30 -17.26 -4.38 -16.30
N SER A 31 -17.93 -5.42 -16.80
CA SER A 31 -17.31 -6.47 -17.62
C SER A 31 -16.75 -5.91 -18.93
N GLU A 32 -17.51 -5.05 -19.63
CA GLU A 32 -17.08 -4.41 -20.87
C GLU A 32 -15.85 -3.50 -20.67
N LYS A 33 -15.83 -2.72 -19.57
CA LYS A 33 -14.68 -1.87 -19.22
C LYS A 33 -13.42 -2.70 -18.96
N ILE A 34 -13.55 -3.83 -18.25
CA ILE A 34 -12.43 -4.75 -17.98
C ILE A 34 -11.89 -5.33 -19.28
N GLN A 35 -12.77 -5.82 -20.15
CA GLN A 35 -12.37 -6.39 -21.44
C GLN A 35 -11.68 -5.35 -22.34
N SER A 36 -12.22 -4.12 -22.41
CA SER A 36 -11.62 -3.03 -23.18
C SER A 36 -10.22 -2.63 -22.64
N ALA A 37 -10.05 -2.57 -21.32
CA ALA A 37 -8.76 -2.31 -20.69
C ALA A 37 -7.73 -3.42 -21.00
N ILE A 38 -8.14 -4.68 -20.93
CA ILE A 38 -7.26 -5.82 -21.26
C ILE A 38 -6.92 -5.83 -22.75
N GLN A 39 -7.89 -5.57 -23.62
CA GLN A 39 -7.67 -5.56 -25.06
C GLN A 39 -6.72 -4.42 -25.46
N SER A 40 -6.84 -3.23 -24.88
CA SER A 40 -5.88 -2.14 -25.12
C SER A 40 -4.47 -2.47 -24.63
N LEU A 41 -4.33 -3.26 -23.56
CA LEU A 41 -3.05 -3.72 -23.05
C LEU A 41 -2.34 -4.71 -24.00
N SER A 42 -3.08 -5.43 -24.86
CA SER A 42 -2.52 -6.36 -25.84
C SER A 42 -1.59 -5.70 -26.87
N SER A 43 -1.69 -4.38 -27.03
CA SER A 43 -0.78 -3.60 -27.88
C SER A 43 0.64 -3.49 -27.30
N PHE A 44 0.82 -3.72 -26.00
CA PHE A 44 2.09 -3.62 -25.30
C PHE A 44 2.65 -4.96 -24.84
N THR A 45 1.79 -5.96 -24.65
CA THR A 45 2.15 -7.25 -24.03
C THR A 45 1.47 -8.42 -24.70
N THR A 46 2.10 -9.59 -24.64
CA THR A 46 1.48 -10.84 -25.11
C THR A 46 0.54 -11.35 -24.03
N ILE A 47 -0.76 -11.21 -24.27
CA ILE A 47 -1.82 -11.65 -23.34
C ILE A 47 -2.23 -13.08 -23.69
N PRO A 48 -2.15 -14.04 -22.75
CA PRO A 48 -2.63 -15.40 -22.97
C PRO A 48 -4.14 -15.42 -23.28
N PRO A 49 -4.62 -16.20 -24.27
CA PRO A 49 -6.04 -16.30 -24.58
C PRO A 49 -6.88 -16.78 -23.38
N SER A 50 -6.28 -17.59 -22.50
CA SER A 50 -6.89 -18.08 -21.27
C SER A 50 -7.25 -16.98 -20.27
N LEU A 51 -6.55 -15.84 -20.30
CA LEU A 51 -6.82 -14.69 -19.43
C LEU A 51 -8.07 -13.95 -19.88
N ILE A 52 -8.26 -13.79 -21.19
CA ILE A 52 -9.42 -13.10 -21.78
C ILE A 52 -10.68 -13.93 -21.58
N SER A 53 -10.57 -15.26 -21.69
CA SER A 53 -11.67 -16.20 -21.50
C SER A 53 -11.97 -16.56 -20.04
N SER A 54 -11.24 -15.96 -19.08
CA SER A 54 -11.41 -16.20 -17.65
C SER A 54 -12.74 -15.62 -17.12
N GLN A 55 -13.27 -16.21 -16.04
CA GLN A 55 -14.45 -15.67 -15.34
C GLN A 55 -14.15 -14.32 -14.66
N ASP A 56 -12.91 -14.10 -14.22
CA ASP A 56 -12.44 -12.80 -13.74
C ASP A 56 -11.10 -12.45 -14.44
N PRO A 57 -11.19 -11.80 -15.61
CA PRO A 57 -10.01 -11.41 -16.38
C PRO A 57 -9.09 -10.43 -15.64
N ALA A 58 -9.65 -9.57 -14.78
CA ALA A 58 -8.87 -8.59 -14.02
C ALA A 58 -8.07 -9.26 -12.89
N PHE A 59 -8.66 -10.24 -12.20
CA PHE A 59 -7.94 -11.07 -11.24
C PHE A 59 -6.87 -11.93 -11.93
N SER A 60 -7.18 -12.56 -13.06
CA SER A 60 -6.19 -13.31 -13.83
C SER A 60 -5.02 -12.42 -14.27
N LEU A 61 -5.29 -11.19 -14.74
CA LEU A 61 -4.26 -10.21 -15.07
C LEU A 61 -3.45 -9.76 -13.85
N LEU A 62 -4.10 -9.54 -12.71
CA LEU A 62 -3.44 -9.17 -11.46
C LEU A 62 -2.41 -10.20 -11.05
N HIS A 63 -2.65 -11.50 -11.27
CA HIS A 63 -1.77 -12.57 -10.80
C HIS A 63 -0.86 -13.18 -11.87
N ASP A 64 -1.01 -12.83 -13.15
CA ASP A 64 -0.21 -13.40 -14.23
C ASP A 64 1.28 -12.96 -14.17
N PRO A 65 2.23 -13.88 -13.95
CA PRO A 65 3.63 -13.54 -13.80
C PRO A 65 4.27 -13.06 -15.11
N HIS A 66 3.85 -13.60 -16.25
CA HIS A 66 4.43 -13.32 -17.56
C HIS A 66 4.11 -11.89 -18.01
N VAL A 67 2.82 -11.52 -18.02
CA VAL A 67 2.35 -10.18 -18.34
C VAL A 67 2.96 -9.18 -17.36
N SER A 68 3.00 -9.51 -16.07
CA SER A 68 3.59 -8.62 -15.08
C SER A 68 5.08 -8.38 -15.31
N SER A 69 5.86 -9.39 -15.72
CA SER A 69 7.28 -9.27 -16.04
C SER A 69 7.49 -8.38 -17.27
N GLN A 70 6.68 -8.56 -18.32
CA GLN A 70 6.72 -7.74 -19.52
C GLN A 70 6.43 -6.26 -19.22
N ILE A 71 5.33 -5.97 -18.51
CA ILE A 71 4.98 -4.60 -18.09
C ILE A 71 6.09 -3.99 -17.25
N SER A 72 6.63 -4.76 -16.31
CA SER A 72 7.69 -4.30 -15.42
C SER A 72 8.99 -4.00 -16.19
N SER A 73 9.31 -4.78 -17.22
CA SER A 73 10.43 -4.52 -18.14
C SER A 73 10.21 -3.23 -18.93
N LEU A 74 9.01 -3.05 -19.50
CA LEU A 74 8.61 -1.83 -20.22
C LEU A 74 8.72 -0.59 -19.34
N LEU A 75 8.25 -0.65 -18.09
CA LEU A 75 8.38 0.48 -17.15
C LEU A 75 9.84 0.82 -16.84
N ARG A 76 10.72 -0.19 -16.75
CA ARG A 76 12.14 0.00 -16.42
C ARG A 76 12.99 0.56 -17.56
N HIS A 77 12.49 0.61 -18.80
CA HIS A 77 13.19 1.27 -19.90
C HIS A 77 13.53 2.73 -19.57
N PRO A 78 14.69 3.25 -20.05
CA PRO A 78 15.21 4.56 -19.66
C PRO A 78 14.34 5.74 -20.10
N ASP A 79 13.49 5.54 -21.11
CA ASP A 79 12.61 6.55 -21.72
C ASP A 79 11.16 6.45 -21.23
N SER A 80 10.88 5.46 -20.37
CA SER A 80 9.56 5.28 -19.78
C SER A 80 9.25 6.38 -18.76
N GLY A 81 7.98 6.75 -18.71
CA GLY A 81 7.47 7.81 -17.84
C GLY A 81 7.31 9.17 -18.53
N ALA A 82 7.72 9.32 -19.80
CA ALA A 82 7.45 10.52 -20.59
C ALA A 82 5.93 10.71 -20.84
N GLY A 83 5.52 11.92 -21.24
CA GLY A 83 4.10 12.28 -21.41
C GLY A 83 3.40 11.59 -22.59
N ASP A 84 4.17 11.11 -23.57
CA ASP A 84 3.73 10.33 -24.73
C ASP A 84 3.80 8.81 -24.49
N ASN A 85 4.14 8.37 -23.27
CA ASN A 85 4.23 6.96 -22.94
C ASN A 85 2.83 6.33 -22.86
N ASN A 86 2.49 5.54 -23.89
CA ASN A 86 1.18 4.88 -24.01
C ASN A 86 0.86 3.93 -22.85
N LEU A 87 1.87 3.31 -22.22
CA LEU A 87 1.66 2.45 -21.06
C LEU A 87 1.27 3.28 -19.82
N CYS A 88 1.88 4.45 -19.60
CA CYS A 88 1.46 5.39 -18.55
C CYS A 88 0.03 5.90 -18.79
N ARG A 89 -0.32 6.17 -20.05
CA ARG A 89 -1.69 6.53 -20.42
C ARG A 89 -2.67 5.39 -20.09
N TRP A 90 -2.31 4.15 -20.44
CA TRP A 90 -3.12 2.98 -20.10
C TRP A 90 -3.33 2.85 -18.59
N PHE A 91 -2.28 3.03 -17.77
CA PHE A 91 -2.42 3.02 -16.30
C PHE A 91 -3.35 4.12 -15.80
N TYR A 92 -3.23 5.33 -16.35
CA TYR A 92 -4.09 6.45 -16.00
C TYR A 92 -5.56 6.16 -16.33
N ASP A 93 -5.86 5.79 -17.58
CA ASP A 93 -7.23 5.52 -18.04
C ASP A 93 -7.84 4.30 -17.30
N THR A 94 -7.05 3.26 -17.07
CA THR A 94 -7.48 2.06 -16.34
C THR A 94 -7.82 2.37 -14.88
N PHE A 95 -7.05 3.22 -14.21
CA PHE A 95 -7.34 3.62 -12.83
C PHE A 95 -8.61 4.50 -12.73
N GLN A 96 -8.84 5.36 -13.73
CA GLN A 96 -10.01 6.22 -13.83
C GLN A 96 -11.32 5.45 -14.11
N SER A 97 -11.24 4.17 -14.53
CA SER A 97 -12.42 3.34 -14.74
C SER A 97 -13.26 3.12 -13.48
N THR A 98 -12.73 3.42 -12.28
CA THR A 98 -13.33 3.21 -10.95
C THR A 98 -13.69 1.75 -10.62
N SER A 99 -13.29 0.79 -11.46
CA SER A 99 -13.43 -0.63 -11.15
C SER A 99 -12.39 -1.04 -10.10
N PRO A 100 -12.80 -1.56 -8.92
CA PRO A 100 -11.86 -1.93 -7.86
C PRO A 100 -10.81 -2.96 -8.30
N GLN A 101 -11.19 -3.92 -9.16
CA GLN A 101 -10.28 -4.95 -9.67
C GLN A 101 -9.21 -4.36 -10.60
N LEU A 102 -9.60 -3.45 -11.51
CA LEU A 102 -8.66 -2.76 -12.39
C LEU A 102 -7.75 -1.80 -11.61
N GLN A 103 -8.28 -1.12 -10.60
CA GLN A 103 -7.47 -0.28 -9.72
C GLN A 103 -6.40 -1.09 -8.98
N LEU A 104 -6.71 -2.31 -8.55
CA LEU A 104 -5.70 -3.22 -7.99
C LEU A 104 -4.61 -3.59 -9.00
N VAL A 105 -4.96 -3.83 -10.27
CA VAL A 105 -3.98 -4.08 -11.33
C VAL A 105 -3.03 -2.89 -11.49
N VAL A 106 -3.53 -1.65 -11.47
CA VAL A 106 -2.67 -0.45 -11.51
C VAL A 106 -1.79 -0.36 -10.26
N LEU A 107 -2.37 -0.56 -9.07
CA LEU A 107 -1.64 -0.49 -7.80
C LEU A 107 -0.54 -1.55 -7.69
N ARG A 108 -0.67 -2.72 -8.32
CA ARG A 108 0.41 -3.72 -8.42
C ARG A 108 1.70 -3.12 -8.96
N PHE A 109 1.63 -2.17 -9.90
CA PHE A 109 2.83 -1.58 -10.51
C PHE A 109 3.25 -0.26 -9.85
N LEU A 110 2.54 0.21 -8.82
CA LEU A 110 2.88 1.43 -8.11
C LEU A 110 4.31 1.42 -7.56
N PRO A 111 4.83 0.34 -6.93
CA PRO A 111 6.21 0.32 -6.46
C PRO A 111 7.24 0.64 -7.55
N ILE A 112 7.03 0.12 -8.76
CA ILE A 112 7.91 0.40 -9.90
C ILE A 112 7.74 1.84 -10.38
N ILE A 113 6.51 2.32 -10.52
CA ILE A 113 6.23 3.69 -10.98
C ILE A 113 6.80 4.71 -10.00
N ALA A 114 6.51 4.58 -8.70
CA ALA A 114 7.03 5.45 -7.65
C ALA A 114 8.56 5.33 -7.52
N GLY A 115 9.08 4.11 -7.55
CA GLY A 115 10.50 3.76 -7.55
C GLY A 115 11.28 4.50 -8.63
N LEU A 116 10.90 4.27 -9.89
CA LEU A 116 11.54 4.87 -11.04
C LEU A 116 11.33 6.37 -11.10
N TYR A 117 10.14 6.86 -10.77
CA TYR A 117 9.86 8.29 -10.71
C TYR A 117 10.85 8.98 -9.76
N LEU A 118 10.87 8.59 -8.49
CA LEU A 118 11.71 9.23 -7.47
C LEU A 118 13.21 9.14 -7.81
N SER A 119 13.67 8.02 -8.36
CA SER A 119 15.07 7.85 -8.77
C SER A 119 15.43 8.67 -10.01
N ARG A 120 14.48 8.97 -10.89
CA ARG A 120 14.71 9.71 -12.16
C ARG A 120 14.50 11.21 -12.04
N VAL A 121 13.70 11.71 -11.10
CA VAL A 121 13.48 13.17 -10.99
C VAL A 121 14.79 13.97 -10.86
N PRO A 122 15.79 13.57 -10.05
CA PRO A 122 17.06 14.28 -9.96
C PRO A 122 17.83 14.35 -11.29
N LEU A 123 17.51 13.49 -12.26
CA LEU A 123 18.13 13.45 -13.59
C LEU A 123 17.49 14.43 -14.58
N ARG A 124 16.46 15.18 -14.18
CA ARG A 124 15.70 16.12 -15.03
C ARG A 124 15.16 15.48 -16.32
N LYS A 125 14.84 14.18 -16.27
CA LYS A 125 14.15 13.48 -17.35
C LYS A 125 12.68 13.89 -17.42
N PRO A 126 12.04 13.87 -18.62
CA PRO A 126 10.60 14.05 -18.73
C PRO A 126 9.87 12.86 -18.07
N LEU A 127 9.08 13.13 -17.04
CA LEU A 127 8.38 12.10 -16.24
C LEU A 127 6.87 12.37 -16.15
N ALA A 128 6.32 13.17 -17.07
CA ALA A 128 4.93 13.61 -17.06
C ALA A 128 3.91 12.45 -17.07
N GLY A 129 4.25 11.32 -17.71
CA GLY A 129 3.41 10.12 -17.69
C GLY A 129 3.33 9.49 -16.30
N PHE A 130 4.46 9.34 -15.60
CA PHE A 130 4.44 8.87 -14.20
C PHE A 130 3.76 9.87 -13.27
N GLU A 131 3.96 11.17 -13.48
CA GLU A 131 3.30 12.22 -12.70
C GLU A 131 1.79 12.20 -12.89
N ALA A 132 1.29 11.96 -14.10
CA ALA A 132 -0.14 11.82 -14.37
C ALA A 132 -0.77 10.65 -13.61
N VAL A 133 -0.11 9.47 -13.60
CA VAL A 133 -0.60 8.30 -12.84
C VAL A 133 -0.59 8.59 -11.34
N LEU A 134 0.51 9.12 -10.80
CA LEU A 134 0.61 9.46 -9.38
C LEU A 134 -0.41 10.52 -8.94
N LEU A 135 -0.68 11.52 -9.79
CA LEU A 135 -1.72 12.52 -9.55
C LEU A 135 -3.11 11.91 -9.60
N ALA A 136 -3.39 10.95 -10.48
CA ALA A 136 -4.68 10.25 -10.52
C ALA A 136 -4.93 9.49 -9.21
N LEU A 137 -3.94 8.76 -8.70
CA LEU A 137 -4.01 8.07 -7.40
C LEU A 137 -4.26 9.07 -6.27
N TYR A 138 -3.52 10.18 -6.26
CA TYR A 138 -3.67 11.23 -5.26
C TYR A 138 -5.04 11.91 -5.31
N ALA A 139 -5.56 12.21 -6.51
CA ALA A 139 -6.87 12.82 -6.69
C ALA A 139 -8.01 11.89 -6.23
N HIS A 140 -7.87 10.58 -6.48
CA HIS A 140 -8.80 9.57 -5.98
C HIS A 140 -8.85 9.55 -4.45
N GLU A 141 -7.69 9.52 -3.79
CA GLU A 141 -7.60 9.60 -2.33
C GLU A 141 -8.13 10.92 -1.77
N THR A 142 -7.84 12.04 -2.44
CA THR A 142 -8.31 13.37 -2.04
C THR A 142 -9.84 13.45 -2.09
N THR A 143 -10.44 12.89 -3.15
CA THR A 143 -11.90 12.83 -3.32
C THR A 143 -12.53 11.90 -2.28
N SER A 144 -11.92 10.74 -2.05
CA SER A 144 -12.37 9.76 -1.05
C SER A 144 -12.39 10.34 0.37
N ARG A 145 -11.37 11.12 0.73
CA ARG A 145 -11.28 11.77 2.05
C ARG A 145 -12.21 12.97 2.21
N ASN A 146 -12.73 13.54 1.12
CA ASN A 146 -13.65 14.69 1.14
C ASN A 146 -13.21 15.83 2.08
N GLY A 147 -11.91 16.18 2.04
CA GLY A 147 -11.31 17.23 2.87
C GLY A 147 -11.06 16.85 4.34
N GLN A 148 -11.40 15.63 4.77
CA GLN A 148 -11.18 15.16 6.13
C GLN A 148 -9.77 14.57 6.31
N ALA A 149 -9.24 14.70 7.53
CA ALA A 149 -8.01 14.02 7.93
C ALA A 149 -8.32 12.56 8.34
N ILE A 150 -7.33 11.67 8.19
CA ILE A 150 -7.43 10.32 8.72
C ILE A 150 -7.08 10.37 10.20
N THR A 151 -8.04 10.06 11.07
CA THR A 151 -7.88 10.06 12.52
C THR A 151 -8.11 8.67 13.10
N VAL A 152 -7.43 8.35 14.20
CA VAL A 152 -7.67 7.16 15.02
C VAL A 152 -7.92 7.58 16.46
N ASN A 153 -8.85 6.90 17.13
CA ASN A 153 -9.02 7.05 18.56
C ASN A 153 -7.95 6.22 19.28
N ILE A 154 -7.11 6.85 20.08
CA ILE A 154 -6.10 6.15 20.88
C ILE A 154 -6.84 5.40 22.00
N PRO A 155 -6.74 4.07 22.08
CA PRO A 155 -7.34 3.31 23.15
C PRO A 155 -6.77 3.74 24.52
N ASP A 156 -7.66 3.90 25.50
CA ASP A 156 -7.32 4.21 26.88
C ASP A 156 -7.77 3.05 27.78
N LEU A 157 -6.86 2.53 28.61
CA LEU A 157 -7.14 1.48 29.59
C LEU A 157 -8.03 1.95 30.75
N SER A 158 -8.29 3.26 30.86
CA SER A 158 -9.27 3.81 31.80
C SER A 158 -10.72 3.62 31.34
N ILE A 159 -10.93 3.27 30.07
CA ILE A 159 -12.24 3.12 29.42
C ILE A 159 -12.44 1.66 29.03
N SER A 160 -13.46 1.00 29.56
CA SER A 160 -13.81 -0.37 29.17
C SER A 160 -13.90 -0.52 27.65
N SER A 161 -13.29 -1.59 27.14
CA SER A 161 -13.26 -1.91 25.72
C SER A 161 -13.78 -3.33 25.48
N VAL A 162 -13.82 -3.76 24.21
CA VAL A 162 -14.21 -5.12 23.83
C VAL A 162 -13.33 -6.19 24.52
N TYR A 163 -12.11 -5.84 24.92
CA TYR A 163 -11.13 -6.78 25.48
C TYR A 163 -10.90 -6.63 26.98
N HIS A 164 -11.41 -5.56 27.63
CA HIS A 164 -11.20 -5.36 29.06
C HIS A 164 -12.33 -4.54 29.68
N GLU A 165 -12.59 -4.79 30.96
CA GLU A 165 -13.56 -4.04 31.77
C GLU A 165 -12.83 -3.33 32.92
N THR A 166 -13.14 -2.05 33.12
CA THR A 166 -12.57 -1.28 34.24
C THR A 166 -13.44 -1.43 35.48
N LYS A 167 -12.80 -1.72 36.63
CA LYS A 167 -13.50 -2.00 37.90
C LYS A 167 -14.07 -0.75 38.58
N GLU A 168 -13.55 0.43 38.24
CA GLU A 168 -13.99 1.71 38.78
C GLU A 168 -14.35 2.62 37.60
N SER A 169 -15.55 3.19 37.62
CA SER A 169 -15.93 4.24 36.69
C SER A 169 -15.12 5.48 37.03
N SER A 170 -13.96 5.64 36.38
CA SER A 170 -13.16 6.84 36.58
C SER A 170 -14.03 8.05 36.19
N ARG A 171 -14.28 8.94 37.15
CA ARG A 171 -14.98 10.22 36.93
C ARG A 171 -14.08 11.20 36.19
N ASN A 172 -13.54 10.78 35.05
CA ASN A 172 -12.88 11.68 34.14
C ASN A 172 -13.95 12.24 33.21
N ASN A 173 -14.38 13.47 33.48
CA ASN A 173 -15.28 14.27 32.64
C ASN A 173 -14.66 14.61 31.26
N SER A 174 -13.51 14.03 30.91
CA SER A 174 -12.93 14.12 29.58
C SER A 174 -13.62 13.09 28.68
N THR A 175 -14.80 13.44 28.17
CA THR A 175 -15.40 12.79 26.99
C THR A 175 -14.62 13.08 25.70
N ASP A 176 -13.42 13.66 25.80
CA ASP A 176 -12.53 13.88 24.67
C ASP A 176 -11.96 12.53 24.24
N LEU A 177 -12.55 11.97 23.19
CA LEU A 177 -11.93 10.91 22.40
C LEU A 177 -10.50 11.37 22.07
N ASN A 178 -9.50 10.61 22.53
CA ASN A 178 -8.08 10.87 22.30
C ASN A 178 -7.75 10.67 20.80
N LEU A 179 -8.21 11.58 19.95
CA LEU A 179 -8.10 11.52 18.51
C LEU A 179 -6.68 11.89 18.07
N ALA A 180 -5.98 10.93 17.52
CA ALA A 180 -4.70 11.14 16.85
C ALA A 180 -4.88 11.26 15.35
N VAL A 181 -4.30 12.31 14.75
CA VAL A 181 -4.28 12.48 13.30
C VAL A 181 -3.15 11.63 12.71
N ILE A 182 -3.50 10.61 11.93
CA ILE A 182 -2.55 9.73 11.25
C ILE A 182 -2.02 10.34 9.96
N SER A 183 -2.92 10.94 9.19
CA SER A 183 -2.62 11.56 7.89
C SER A 183 -3.46 12.83 7.79
N PRO A 184 -2.85 14.01 7.56
CA PRO A 184 -3.60 15.26 7.45
C PRO A 184 -4.55 15.24 6.25
N SER A 185 -5.49 16.19 6.25
CA SER A 185 -6.38 16.43 5.12
C SER A 185 -5.58 16.68 3.83
N LEU A 186 -6.20 16.34 2.70
CA LEU A 186 -5.60 16.47 1.38
C LEU A 186 -6.21 17.64 0.62
N GLU A 187 -5.36 18.40 -0.06
CA GLU A 187 -5.77 19.48 -0.96
C GLU A 187 -5.67 18.97 -2.40
N PRO A 188 -6.59 19.33 -3.31
CA PRO A 188 -6.48 18.93 -4.71
C PRO A 188 -5.29 19.61 -5.39
N HIS A 189 -4.53 18.85 -6.18
CA HIS A 189 -3.36 19.34 -6.90
C HIS A 189 -3.42 18.93 -8.38
N GLY A 190 -3.15 19.88 -9.29
CA GLY A 190 -3.11 19.62 -10.74
C GLY A 190 -1.72 19.33 -11.32
N THR A 191 -0.65 19.51 -10.54
CA THR A 191 0.75 19.34 -11.00
C THR A 191 1.64 18.84 -9.87
N VAL A 192 2.64 17.99 -10.17
CA VAL A 192 3.60 17.51 -9.17
C VAL A 192 4.75 18.52 -8.99
N ARG A 193 4.73 19.29 -7.90
CA ARG A 193 5.83 20.21 -7.53
C ARG A 193 6.82 19.52 -6.58
N SER A 194 8.08 19.96 -6.58
CA SER A 194 9.13 19.40 -5.71
C SER A 194 8.76 19.39 -4.22
N THR A 195 8.12 20.45 -3.73
CA THR A 195 7.68 20.60 -2.34
C THR A 195 6.53 19.67 -1.94
N ARG A 196 5.72 19.23 -2.91
CA ARG A 196 4.56 18.35 -2.68
C ARG A 196 4.78 16.92 -3.12
N ARG A 197 5.85 16.66 -3.89
CA ARG A 197 6.17 15.36 -4.48
C ARG A 197 6.14 14.22 -3.46
N ALA A 198 6.83 14.39 -2.34
CA ALA A 198 6.89 13.37 -1.30
C ALA A 198 5.52 13.05 -0.71
N ARG A 199 4.66 14.07 -0.54
CA ARG A 199 3.30 13.88 -0.04
C ARG A 199 2.40 13.18 -1.08
N ILE A 200 2.50 13.55 -2.35
CA ILE A 200 1.74 12.93 -3.45
C ILE A 200 2.10 11.44 -3.55
N VAL A 201 3.40 11.12 -3.62
CA VAL A 201 3.87 9.73 -3.68
C VAL A 201 3.54 8.99 -2.37
N GLY A 202 3.70 9.63 -1.22
CA GLY A 202 3.37 9.07 0.08
C GLY A 202 1.90 8.66 0.18
N VAL A 203 0.96 9.50 -0.29
CA VAL A 203 -0.47 9.16 -0.33
C VAL A 203 -0.76 8.03 -1.30
N ALA A 204 -0.09 7.97 -2.45
CA ALA A 204 -0.20 6.81 -3.35
C ALA A 204 0.25 5.52 -2.66
N LEU A 205 1.34 5.57 -1.87
CA LEU A 205 1.80 4.44 -1.05
C LEU A 205 0.82 4.11 0.10
N GLU A 206 0.14 5.09 0.70
CA GLU A 206 -0.95 4.85 1.66
C GLU A 206 -2.10 4.07 1.00
N LEU A 207 -2.51 4.46 -0.22
CA LEU A 207 -3.53 3.74 -1.00
C LEU A 207 -3.08 2.30 -1.32
N TYR A 208 -1.84 2.11 -1.77
CA TYR A 208 -1.26 0.77 -1.96
C TYR A 208 -1.29 -0.05 -0.67
N PHE A 209 -0.87 0.54 0.45
CA PHE A 209 -0.90 -0.12 1.76
C PHE A 209 -2.32 -0.54 2.17
N SER A 210 -3.34 0.28 1.87
CA SER A 210 -4.74 -0.08 2.15
C SER A 210 -5.24 -1.34 1.42
N LYS A 211 -4.56 -1.73 0.34
CA LYS A 211 -4.90 -2.89 -0.50
C LYS A 211 -3.81 -3.97 -0.51
N ILE A 212 -2.76 -3.82 0.30
CA ILE A 212 -1.54 -4.64 0.21
C ILE A 212 -1.76 -6.14 0.42
N SER A 213 -2.80 -6.52 1.17
CA SER A 213 -3.16 -7.93 1.37
C SER A 213 -3.62 -8.63 0.09
N LEU A 214 -4.17 -7.89 -0.87
CA LEU A 214 -4.65 -8.39 -2.16
C LEU A 214 -3.57 -8.30 -3.25
N ILE A 215 -2.45 -7.63 -2.98
CA ILE A 215 -1.40 -7.39 -3.96
C ILE A 215 -0.40 -8.57 -3.96
N PRO A 216 -0.03 -9.11 -5.13
CA PRO A 216 0.91 -10.24 -5.23
C PRO A 216 2.31 -9.92 -4.72
N VAL A 217 3.01 -10.96 -4.24
CA VAL A 217 4.35 -10.89 -3.63
C VAL A 217 5.38 -10.16 -4.50
N GLY A 218 5.39 -10.39 -5.82
CA GLY A 218 6.35 -9.75 -6.73
C GLY A 218 6.35 -8.22 -6.65
N SER A 219 5.18 -7.60 -6.48
CA SER A 219 5.05 -6.15 -6.30
C SER A 219 5.68 -5.67 -4.97
N LYS A 220 5.52 -6.46 -3.91
CA LYS A 220 6.11 -6.20 -2.58
C LYS A 220 7.63 -6.33 -2.61
N ILE A 221 8.16 -7.32 -3.34
CA ILE A 221 9.60 -7.49 -3.56
C ILE A 221 10.17 -6.27 -4.32
N ASP A 222 9.50 -5.83 -5.39
CA ASP A 222 9.90 -4.64 -6.14
C ASP A 222 9.94 -3.40 -5.23
N PHE A 223 8.97 -3.25 -4.33
CA PHE A 223 8.96 -2.16 -3.36
C PHE A 223 10.17 -2.19 -2.42
N CYS A 224 10.53 -3.37 -1.90
CA CYS A 224 11.68 -3.54 -1.01
C CYS A 224 12.99 -3.16 -1.74
N LYS A 225 13.16 -3.64 -2.98
CA LYS A 225 14.32 -3.30 -3.83
C LYS A 225 14.44 -1.79 -4.05
N PHE A 226 13.33 -1.07 -4.28
CA PHE A 226 13.38 0.39 -4.41
C PHE A 226 13.71 1.10 -3.09
N CYS A 227 13.30 0.57 -1.93
CA CYS A 227 13.66 1.15 -0.64
C CYS A 227 15.18 1.10 -0.38
N GLU A 228 15.83 0.01 -0.78
CA GLU A 228 17.30 -0.13 -0.75
C GLU A 228 17.98 0.93 -1.64
N VAL A 229 17.54 1.04 -2.90
CA VAL A 229 18.03 2.06 -3.84
C VAL A 229 17.84 3.49 -3.30
N TRP A 230 16.69 3.77 -2.68
CA TRP A 230 16.38 5.10 -2.12
C TRP A 230 17.23 5.45 -0.90
N ALA A 231 17.56 4.45 -0.08
CA ALA A 231 18.48 4.60 1.04
C ALA A 231 19.88 5.01 0.54
N GLY A 232 20.32 4.42 -0.57
CA GLY A 232 21.61 4.69 -1.23
C GLY A 232 22.82 4.21 -0.43
N GLN A 233 22.61 3.24 0.47
CA GLN A 233 23.61 2.56 1.28
C GLN A 233 23.16 1.11 1.45
N ASP A 234 24.05 0.15 1.22
CA ASP A 234 23.74 -1.30 1.33
C ASP A 234 23.47 -1.75 2.77
N GLY A 235 23.76 -0.90 3.77
CA GLY A 235 23.48 -1.18 5.18
C GLY A 235 24.28 -2.35 5.77
N ASP A 236 25.26 -2.89 5.02
CA ASP A 236 26.04 -4.09 5.34
C ASP A 236 26.70 -4.07 6.73
N MET A 237 27.11 -2.89 7.21
CA MET A 237 27.68 -2.72 8.56
C MET A 237 26.71 -3.13 9.68
N TYR A 238 25.41 -3.21 9.39
CA TYR A 238 24.38 -3.61 10.35
C TYR A 238 23.88 -5.05 10.14
N LYS A 239 24.55 -5.86 9.30
CA LYS A 239 24.30 -7.31 9.22
C LYS A 239 24.58 -8.03 10.53
N GLU A 240 25.63 -7.60 11.26
CA GLU A 240 25.95 -8.13 12.60
C GLU A 240 24.83 -7.90 13.61
N ILE A 241 24.07 -6.81 13.44
CA ILE A 241 22.91 -6.54 14.27
C ILE A 241 21.87 -7.66 14.06
N GLU A 242 21.74 -8.27 12.87
CA GLU A 242 20.79 -9.36 12.60
C GLU A 242 21.25 -10.77 12.98
N GLY A 243 22.46 -10.94 13.52
CA GLY A 243 22.94 -12.26 13.95
C GLY A 243 23.55 -13.13 12.84
N GLU A 244 23.78 -12.58 11.65
CA GLU A 244 24.65 -13.21 10.66
C GLU A 244 26.12 -13.00 11.08
N ALA A 245 26.70 -14.00 11.73
CA ALA A 245 28.15 -14.07 11.92
C ALA A 245 28.81 -14.45 10.59
N GLY A 246 28.99 -13.47 9.70
CA GLY A 246 29.80 -13.58 8.50
C GLY A 246 31.22 -13.11 8.78
N ASP A 247 32.20 -13.94 8.42
CA ASP A 247 33.64 -13.69 8.51
C ASP A 247 34.03 -12.29 8.03
N GLY A 248 34.91 -11.64 8.80
CA GLY A 248 35.37 -10.27 8.60
C GLY A 248 36.23 -10.13 7.34
N GLY A 249 35.59 -10.09 6.17
CA GLY A 249 36.20 -9.78 4.90
C GLY A 249 36.11 -8.28 4.58
N GLY A 250 37.04 -7.50 5.13
CA GLY A 250 37.27 -6.12 4.69
C GLY A 250 37.64 -6.07 3.21
N GLY A 251 36.70 -5.62 2.39
CA GLY A 251 36.90 -5.45 0.95
C GLY A 251 35.92 -4.43 0.41
N GLY A 252 36.29 -3.15 0.49
CA GLY A 252 35.57 -2.07 -0.17
C GLY A 252 35.71 -2.21 -1.69
N GLU A 253 34.86 -3.00 -2.31
CA GLU A 253 34.56 -2.84 -3.73
C GLU A 253 33.48 -1.77 -3.84
N GLU A 254 33.88 -0.55 -4.21
CA GLU A 254 32.97 0.42 -4.83
C GLU A 254 32.37 -0.24 -6.09
N LYS A 255 31.25 -0.95 -5.94
CA LYS A 255 30.43 -1.33 -7.10
C LYS A 255 29.88 -0.05 -7.70
N GLY A 256 30.60 0.42 -8.72
CA GLY A 256 30.40 1.65 -9.48
C GLY A 256 29.09 1.73 -10.24
N LYS A 257 27.98 1.85 -9.52
CA LYS A 257 26.84 2.70 -9.86
C LYS A 257 26.44 3.38 -8.57
N LYS A 258 26.71 4.68 -8.43
CA LYS A 258 26.14 5.49 -7.35
C LYS A 258 24.63 5.42 -7.47
N GLU A 259 24.00 4.43 -6.82
CA GLU A 259 22.57 4.42 -6.60
C GLU A 259 22.25 5.70 -5.85
N ARG A 260 21.59 6.61 -6.56
CA ARG A 260 21.45 7.98 -6.08
C ARG A 260 20.39 7.99 -5.00
N ARG A 261 20.87 8.03 -3.76
CA ARG A 261 20.12 8.39 -2.56
C ARG A 261 19.14 9.54 -2.90
N ILE A 262 17.88 9.36 -2.53
CA ILE A 262 16.84 10.38 -2.69
C ILE A 262 16.54 11.07 -1.35
N PRO A 263 15.91 12.25 -1.35
CA PRO A 263 15.28 12.81 -0.16
C PRO A 263 14.13 11.90 0.31
N LEU A 264 14.19 11.46 1.57
CA LEU A 264 13.16 10.63 2.22
C LEU A 264 12.54 11.39 3.40
N PRO A 265 11.71 12.42 3.14
CA PRO A 265 10.99 13.10 4.21
C PRO A 265 9.95 12.17 4.83
N TRP A 266 9.47 12.52 6.02
CA TRP A 266 8.62 11.63 6.83
C TRP A 266 7.32 11.23 6.13
N GLU A 267 6.72 12.12 5.33
CA GLU A 267 5.49 11.88 4.58
C GLU A 267 5.62 10.76 3.54
N LEU A 268 6.86 10.50 3.08
CA LEU A 268 7.18 9.40 2.18
C LEU A 268 7.65 8.16 2.95
N LEU A 269 8.47 8.37 3.99
CA LEU A 269 9.05 7.28 4.77
C LEU A 269 8.00 6.54 5.63
N GLN A 270 7.06 7.25 6.25
CA GLN A 270 6.03 6.65 7.09
C GLN A 270 5.21 5.56 6.37
N PRO A 271 4.59 5.79 5.19
CA PRO A 271 3.88 4.73 4.50
C PRO A 271 4.82 3.63 4.01
N ALA A 272 6.08 3.94 3.65
CA ALA A 272 7.06 2.93 3.29
C ALA A 272 7.34 1.94 4.43
N LEU A 273 7.51 2.45 5.66
CA LEU A 273 7.72 1.61 6.84
C LEU A 273 6.51 0.73 7.18
N ARG A 274 5.29 1.19 6.91
CA ARG A 274 4.08 0.36 7.06
C ARG A 274 4.05 -0.78 6.05
N ILE A 275 4.41 -0.49 4.80
CA ILE A 275 4.51 -1.50 3.74
C ILE A 275 5.57 -2.55 4.13
N LEU A 276 6.77 -2.12 4.54
CA LEU A 276 7.82 -3.03 5.01
C LEU A 276 7.38 -3.84 6.24
N GLY A 277 6.67 -3.22 7.20
CA GLY A 277 6.09 -3.92 8.34
C GLY A 277 5.12 -5.03 7.93
N HIS A 278 4.29 -4.79 6.90
CA HIS A 278 3.43 -5.84 6.34
C HIS A 278 4.21 -6.91 5.58
N CYS A 279 5.26 -6.54 4.83
CA CYS A 279 6.10 -7.53 4.15
C CYS A 279 6.84 -8.44 5.14
N LEU A 280 7.21 -7.88 6.31
CA LEU A 280 7.85 -8.61 7.39
C LEU A 280 6.83 -9.50 8.14
N LEU A 281 5.77 -8.91 8.68
CA LEU A 281 4.84 -9.60 9.60
C LEU A 281 3.58 -10.14 8.90
N GLY A 282 3.58 -10.16 7.57
CA GLY A 282 2.43 -10.59 6.78
C GLY A 282 2.16 -12.10 6.93
N PRO A 283 0.91 -12.55 6.69
CA PRO A 283 0.56 -13.97 6.80
C PRO A 283 1.24 -14.84 5.73
N GLN A 284 1.69 -14.23 4.64
CA GLN A 284 2.32 -14.94 3.53
C GLN A 284 3.82 -15.09 3.77
N LYS A 285 4.22 -16.30 4.16
CA LYS A 285 5.63 -16.67 4.37
C LYS A 285 6.29 -16.92 3.01
N ASP A 286 6.95 -15.90 2.46
CA ASP A 286 7.78 -15.99 1.27
C ASP A 286 9.22 -15.58 1.60
N LYS A 287 10.19 -16.47 1.32
CA LYS A 287 11.59 -16.25 1.71
C LYS A 287 12.22 -15.10 0.94
N GLU A 288 11.96 -14.99 -0.36
CA GLU A 288 12.54 -13.92 -1.19
C GLU A 288 12.02 -12.55 -0.73
N LEU A 289 10.72 -12.46 -0.40
CA LEU A 289 10.13 -11.26 0.17
C LEU A 289 10.73 -10.92 1.54
N TRP A 290 10.91 -11.91 2.40
CA TRP A 290 11.52 -11.70 3.72
C TRP A 290 12.94 -11.16 3.60
N ASP A 291 13.79 -11.82 2.79
CA ASP A 291 15.19 -11.43 2.58
C ASP A 291 15.28 -10.01 1.99
N ALA A 292 14.45 -9.70 0.98
CA ALA A 292 14.38 -8.36 0.40
C ALA A 292 13.89 -7.30 1.42
N THR A 293 12.94 -7.66 2.29
CA THR A 293 12.43 -6.76 3.32
C THR A 293 13.48 -6.46 4.37
N CYS A 294 14.25 -7.46 4.82
CA CYS A 294 15.35 -7.27 5.77
C CYS A 294 16.44 -6.38 5.16
N ALA A 295 16.84 -6.60 3.90
CA ALA A 295 17.79 -5.75 3.20
C ALA A 295 17.31 -4.28 3.12
N ALA A 296 16.03 -4.07 2.79
CA ALA A 296 15.44 -2.73 2.76
C ALA A 296 15.42 -2.06 4.14
N ILE A 297 15.04 -2.78 5.21
CA ILE A 297 15.01 -2.25 6.58
C ILE A 297 16.41 -1.87 7.05
N ARG A 298 17.43 -2.72 6.81
CA ARG A 298 18.84 -2.43 7.13
C ARG A 298 19.33 -1.17 6.44
N SER A 299 19.09 -1.08 5.14
CA SER A 299 19.50 0.07 4.32
C SER A 299 18.86 1.36 4.81
N LEU A 300 17.55 1.32 5.12
CA LEU A 300 16.83 2.47 5.68
C LEU A 300 17.27 2.81 7.10
N TYR A 301 17.62 1.84 7.93
CA TYR A 301 18.15 2.07 9.27
C TYR A 301 19.52 2.74 9.22
N ALA A 302 20.45 2.21 8.41
CA ALA A 302 21.75 2.81 8.14
C ALA A 302 21.61 4.27 7.68
N ARG A 303 20.70 4.49 6.74
CA ARG A 303 20.37 5.81 6.24
C ARG A 303 19.80 6.73 7.32
N SER A 304 18.93 6.21 8.19
CA SER A 304 18.31 6.99 9.27
C SER A 304 19.33 7.46 10.29
N LEU A 305 20.33 6.62 10.60
CA LEU A 305 21.47 6.97 11.45
C LEU A 305 22.35 8.03 10.80
N HIS A 306 22.68 7.86 9.51
CA HIS A 306 23.44 8.85 8.75
C HIS A 306 22.74 10.21 8.72
N ASP A 307 21.41 10.23 8.58
CA ASP A 307 20.62 11.47 8.52
C ASP A 307 20.27 12.04 9.90
N VAL A 308 20.64 11.34 10.97
CA VAL A 308 20.35 11.70 12.37
C VAL A 308 18.85 12.04 12.56
N ASN A 309 17.97 11.24 11.96
CA ASN A 309 16.52 11.43 12.06
C ASN A 309 15.95 10.53 13.16
N PRO A 310 15.62 11.06 14.36
CA PRO A 310 15.24 10.24 15.51
C PRO A 310 13.95 9.44 15.28
N LYS A 311 12.96 10.01 14.57
CA LYS A 311 11.71 9.29 14.27
C LYS A 311 11.96 8.12 13.34
N ALA A 312 12.80 8.32 12.32
CA ALA A 312 13.17 7.28 11.37
C ALA A 312 14.04 6.20 12.03
N ILE A 313 15.02 6.58 12.85
CA ILE A 313 15.89 5.64 13.61
C ILE A 313 15.04 4.74 14.50
N LEU A 314 14.10 5.31 15.25
CA LEU A 314 13.24 4.55 16.13
C LEU A 314 12.37 3.56 15.34
N ALA A 315 11.70 4.02 14.29
CA ALA A 315 10.80 3.16 13.52
C ALA A 315 11.53 2.05 12.73
N THR A 316 12.64 2.38 12.08
CA THR A 316 13.46 1.39 11.35
C THR A 316 14.18 0.43 12.30
N GLY A 317 14.68 0.93 13.45
CA GLY A 317 15.29 0.10 14.49
C GLY A 317 14.30 -0.86 15.14
N SER A 318 13.03 -0.45 15.34
CA SER A 318 11.98 -1.36 15.80
C SER A 318 11.70 -2.48 14.80
N LEU A 319 11.59 -2.17 13.50
CA LEU A 319 11.42 -3.19 12.46
C LEU A 319 12.62 -4.14 12.38
N LEU A 320 13.85 -3.62 12.52
CA LEU A 320 15.08 -4.41 12.55
C LEU A 320 15.15 -5.34 13.77
N ARG A 321 14.55 -4.97 14.90
CA ARG A 321 14.44 -5.87 16.06
C ARG A 321 13.40 -6.95 15.83
N LEU A 322 12.26 -6.60 15.22
CA LEU A 322 11.19 -7.54 14.90
C LEU A 322 11.64 -8.58 13.87
N SER A 323 12.46 -8.20 12.88
CA SER A 323 13.01 -9.16 11.92
C SER A 323 13.83 -10.25 12.62
N LYS A 324 14.68 -9.89 13.59
CA LYS A 324 15.45 -10.88 14.38
C LYS A 324 14.57 -11.83 15.17
N ILE A 325 13.52 -11.30 15.81
CA ILE A 325 12.59 -12.13 16.57
C ILE A 325 11.96 -13.14 15.61
N GLY A 326 11.46 -12.70 14.45
CA GLY A 326 10.89 -13.59 13.44
C GLY A 326 11.86 -14.66 12.92
N MET A 327 13.17 -14.36 12.83
CA MET A 327 14.18 -15.38 12.47
C MET A 327 14.36 -16.43 13.58
N ASN A 328 14.32 -16.01 14.85
CA ASN A 328 14.47 -16.90 16.01
C ASN A 328 13.20 -17.73 16.29
N SER A 329 12.02 -17.18 16.01
CA SER A 329 10.71 -17.81 16.25
C SER A 329 10.39 -18.97 15.30
N GLN A 330 11.19 -19.25 14.27
CA GLN A 330 11.04 -20.49 13.48
C GLN A 330 11.20 -21.76 14.34
N ASN A 331 11.69 -21.64 15.57
CA ASN A 331 11.85 -22.73 16.54
C ASN A 331 10.93 -22.62 17.78
N GLU A 332 10.05 -21.61 17.87
CA GLU A 332 9.25 -21.34 19.08
C GLU A 332 7.76 -21.40 18.77
N ILE A 333 7.02 -22.24 19.51
CA ILE A 333 5.58 -22.43 19.36
C ILE A 333 4.87 -21.18 19.88
N ASP A 334 4.15 -20.47 19.01
CA ASP A 334 3.28 -19.36 19.41
C ASP A 334 1.97 -19.92 20.01
N TYR A 335 1.87 -19.93 21.34
CA TYR A 335 0.69 -20.38 22.07
C TYR A 335 -0.55 -19.48 21.88
N THR A 336 -0.40 -18.35 21.18
CA THR A 336 -1.51 -17.44 20.84
C THR A 336 -2.01 -17.59 19.40
N GLU A 337 -1.33 -18.38 18.56
CA GLU A 337 -1.84 -18.74 17.24
C GLU A 337 -3.07 -19.66 17.37
N ILE A 338 -4.23 -19.16 16.91
CA ILE A 338 -5.42 -20.00 16.74
C ILE A 338 -5.24 -20.75 15.42
N SER A 339 -5.00 -22.06 15.50
CA SER A 339 -4.95 -22.93 14.31
C SER A 339 -6.26 -22.80 13.53
N MET A 340 -6.21 -22.20 12.34
CA MET A 340 -7.36 -22.15 11.43
C MET A 340 -7.55 -23.53 10.77
N SER A 341 -8.13 -24.47 11.51
CA SER A 341 -8.65 -25.69 10.93
C SER A 341 -9.98 -25.38 10.24
N ASN A 342 -10.05 -25.53 8.92
CA ASN A 342 -11.30 -25.49 8.13
C ASN A 342 -12.24 -26.68 8.42
N VAL A 343 -12.04 -27.39 9.53
CA VAL A 343 -12.87 -28.50 9.98
C VAL A 343 -13.73 -27.97 11.13
N ILE A 344 -14.99 -27.71 10.83
CA ILE A 344 -16.00 -27.62 11.88
C ILE A 344 -16.25 -29.05 12.34
N SER A 345 -15.64 -29.44 13.45
CA SER A 345 -16.03 -30.65 14.16
C SER A 345 -17.43 -30.40 14.75
N LEU A 346 -18.44 -31.05 14.17
CA LEU A 346 -19.79 -31.11 14.75
C LEU A 346 -19.83 -32.15 15.88
#